data_AF-A0A8W8KIT7-F1
#
_entry.id   AF-A0A8W8KIT7-F1
#
_cell.length_a   1.000
_cell.length_b   1.000
_cell.length_c   1.000
_cell.angle_alpha   90.00
_cell.angle_beta   90.00
_cell.angle_gamma   90.00
#
_symmetry.space_group_name_H-M   'P 1'
#
loop_
_entity.id
_entity.type
_entity.pdbx_description
1 polymer ?
#
loop_
_entity_poly.entity_id
_entity_poly.type
_entity_poly.pdbx_seq_one_letter_code
_entity_poly.pdbx_strand_id
1 'polypeptide(L)'
;MAFCLSESQELLTNIPDLGIEETEDRVLPETFQCLRENPDLLVTLENPHLRSLMTNLVSSPSPAKDMDRAMKEPIFLEFADQCLKVVDNNSQVKAGINVKNTG
;
A
#
# COMPACT_ATOMS: atom_id res chain seq x y z
N MET A 1 -20.91 -27.58 -26.45
CA MET A 1 -19.72 -26.76 -26.13
C MET A 1 -19.92 -26.21 -24.74
N ALA A 2 -19.45 -26.93 -23.72
CA ALA A 2 -19.59 -26.53 -22.33
C ALA A 2 -18.37 -25.71 -21.92
N PHE A 3 -18.65 -24.54 -21.36
CA PHE A 3 -17.72 -23.55 -20.84
C PHE A 3 -16.85 -24.17 -19.74
N CYS A 4 -15.53 -24.27 -19.96
CA CYS A 4 -14.57 -24.56 -18.91
C CYS A 4 -14.20 -23.26 -18.22
N LEU A 5 -14.95 -22.89 -17.18
CA LEU A 5 -14.52 -21.92 -16.17
C LEU A 5 -14.20 -22.72 -14.91
N SER A 6 -12.98 -23.25 -14.81
CA SER A 6 -12.53 -23.81 -13.53
C SER A 6 -11.02 -23.78 -13.30
N GLU A 7 -10.25 -22.96 -14.02
CA GLU A 7 -8.79 -22.99 -13.88
C GLU A 7 -8.20 -21.58 -13.80
N SER A 8 -8.70 -20.78 -12.84
CA SER A 8 -8.05 -19.50 -12.49
C SER A 8 -8.11 -19.18 -10.99
N GLN A 9 -8.45 -20.15 -10.13
CA GLN A 9 -8.52 -19.96 -8.68
C GLN A 9 -7.50 -20.83 -7.94
N GLU A 10 -6.24 -20.90 -8.40
CA GLU A 10 -5.24 -21.76 -7.73
C GLU A 10 -3.86 -21.11 -7.52
N LEU A 11 -3.71 -19.80 -7.74
CA LEU A 11 -2.43 -19.11 -7.48
C LEU A 11 -2.39 -18.32 -6.15
N LEU A 12 -3.47 -18.30 -5.37
CA LEU A 12 -3.48 -17.58 -4.09
C LEU A 12 -3.19 -18.46 -2.86
N THR A 13 -3.15 -19.79 -3.00
CA THR A 13 -3.09 -20.72 -1.86
C THR A 13 -1.69 -21.24 -1.51
N ASN A 14 -0.64 -20.81 -2.22
CA ASN A 14 0.73 -21.29 -2.01
C ASN A 14 1.72 -20.23 -1.50
N ILE A 15 1.24 -19.10 -0.96
CA ILE A 15 2.13 -18.21 -0.20
C ILE A 15 2.30 -18.84 1.19
N PRO A 16 3.52 -19.23 1.60
CA PRO A 16 3.74 -19.77 2.94
C PRO A 16 3.24 -18.74 3.95
N ASP A 17 2.45 -19.21 4.91
CA ASP A 17 2.00 -18.56 6.14
C ASP A 17 2.98 -17.46 6.61
N LEU A 18 2.83 -16.25 6.08
CA LEU A 18 3.61 -15.08 6.48
C LEU A 18 2.85 -14.36 7.58
N GLY A 19 2.39 -15.06 8.63
CA GLY A 19 1.75 -14.46 9.81
C GLY A 19 0.85 -13.26 9.49
N ILE A 20 0.01 -13.38 8.46
CA ILE A 20 -0.74 -12.25 7.92
C ILE A 20 -2.02 -12.11 8.74
N GLU A 21 -1.85 -11.83 10.03
CA GLU A 21 -2.97 -11.42 10.87
C GLU A 21 -3.51 -10.10 10.30
N GLU A 22 -4.82 -10.02 10.08
CA GLU A 22 -5.53 -8.79 9.76
C GLU A 22 -5.43 -7.82 10.93
N THR A 23 -4.26 -7.22 11.08
CA THR A 23 -3.97 -6.22 12.09
C THR A 23 -4.51 -4.87 11.64
N GLU A 24 -4.97 -4.07 12.59
CA GLU A 24 -5.48 -2.71 12.36
C GLU A 24 -4.49 -1.80 11.61
N ASP A 25 -3.21 -2.11 11.70
CA ASP A 25 -2.11 -1.43 11.01
C ASP A 25 -2.03 -1.73 9.50
N ARG A 26 -2.80 -2.70 9.00
CA ARG A 26 -2.76 -3.10 7.59
C ARG A 26 -3.72 -2.28 6.75
N VAL A 27 -3.19 -1.63 5.72
CA VAL A 27 -3.97 -0.89 4.72
C VAL A 27 -4.84 -1.83 3.88
N LEU A 28 -6.11 -1.47 3.67
CA LEU A 28 -7.05 -2.26 2.88
C LEU A 28 -6.78 -2.17 1.36
N PRO A 29 -7.13 -3.21 0.57
CA PRO A 29 -6.99 -3.20 -0.90
C PRO A 29 -7.69 -2.03 -1.58
N GLU A 30 -8.82 -1.56 -1.05
CA GLU A 30 -9.53 -0.38 -1.53
C GLU A 30 -8.65 0.89 -1.49
N THR A 31 -7.91 1.09 -0.40
CA THR A 31 -7.01 2.25 -0.23
C THR A 31 -5.80 2.17 -1.16
N PHE A 32 -5.31 0.96 -1.49
CA PHE A 32 -4.25 0.78 -2.48
C PHE A 32 -4.68 1.21 -3.88
N GLN A 33 -5.97 1.14 -4.21
CA GLN A 33 -6.48 1.66 -5.47
C GLN A 33 -6.43 3.19 -5.49
N CYS A 34 -6.78 3.85 -4.39
CA CYS A 34 -6.62 5.30 -4.27
C CYS A 34 -5.16 5.76 -4.35
N LEU A 35 -4.22 4.97 -3.81
CA LEU A 35 -2.78 5.25 -3.95
C LEU A 35 -2.34 5.22 -5.43
N ARG A 36 -2.91 4.32 -6.24
CA ARG A 36 -2.61 4.23 -7.67
C ARG A 36 -3.16 5.42 -8.47
N GLU A 37 -4.30 5.98 -8.07
CA GLU A 37 -4.94 7.09 -8.76
C GLU A 37 -4.40 8.46 -8.34
N ASN A 38 -3.54 8.52 -7.31
CA ASN A 38 -2.97 9.76 -6.81
C ASN A 38 -1.82 10.26 -7.73
N PRO A 39 -1.98 11.41 -8.41
CA PRO A 39 -1.00 11.89 -9.38
C PRO A 39 0.32 12.32 -8.73
N ASP A 40 0.29 12.94 -7.54
CA ASP A 40 1.49 13.35 -6.81
C ASP A 40 2.36 12.14 -6.44
N LEU A 41 1.72 11.06 -5.99
CA LEU A 41 2.39 9.80 -5.65
C LEU A 41 2.99 9.13 -6.89
N LEU A 42 2.28 9.16 -8.03
CA LEU A 42 2.81 8.66 -9.31
C LEU A 42 4.05 9.45 -9.76
N VAL A 43 4.05 10.78 -9.61
CA VAL A 43 5.20 11.64 -9.94
C VAL A 43 6.40 11.29 -9.05
N THR A 44 6.21 11.08 -7.75
CA THR A 44 7.31 10.65 -6.87
C THR A 44 7.85 9.28 -7.29
N LEU A 45 6.99 8.36 -7.76
CA LEU A 45 7.38 7.04 -8.28
C LEU A 45 8.11 7.07 -9.63
N GLU A 46 8.07 8.16 -10.39
CA GLU A 46 8.89 8.31 -11.58
C GLU A 46 10.39 8.36 -11.24
N ASN A 47 10.74 8.65 -9.99
CA ASN A 47 12.12 8.67 -9.54
C ASN A 47 12.72 7.24 -9.50
N PRO A 48 13.77 6.94 -10.30
CA PRO A 48 14.36 5.61 -10.35
C PRO A 48 15.04 5.20 -9.03
N HIS A 49 15.53 6.16 -8.25
CA HIS A 49 16.16 5.90 -6.95
C HIS A 49 15.14 5.39 -5.94
N LEU A 50 13.95 6.01 -5.91
CA LEU A 50 12.86 5.57 -5.04
C LEU A 50 12.43 4.15 -5.38
N ARG A 51 12.26 3.84 -6.67
CA ARG A 51 11.90 2.49 -7.12
C ARG A 51 12.94 1.45 -6.71
N SER A 52 14.23 1.80 -6.77
CA SER A 52 15.30 0.92 -6.31
C SER A 52 15.22 0.69 -4.80
N LEU A 53 15.01 1.75 -4.00
CA LEU A 53 14.81 1.63 -2.56
C LEU A 53 13.63 0.72 -2.21
N MET A 54 12.47 0.93 -2.84
CA MET A 54 11.29 0.10 -2.64
C MET A 54 11.53 -1.36 -3.02
N THR A 55 12.19 -1.61 -4.15
CA THR A 55 12.52 -2.98 -4.59
C THR A 55 13.46 -3.66 -3.60
N ASN A 56 14.47 -2.93 -3.12
CA ASN A 56 15.41 -3.44 -2.12
C ASN A 56 14.72 -3.74 -0.80
N LEU A 57 13.80 -2.89 -0.34
CA LEU A 57 13.02 -3.12 0.87
C LEU A 57 12.18 -4.38 0.79
N VAL A 58 11.46 -4.59 -0.32
CA VAL A 58 10.57 -5.74 -0.52
C VAL A 58 11.36 -7.05 -0.60
N SER A 59 12.57 -7.03 -1.15
CA SER A 59 13.43 -8.22 -1.28
C SER A 59 14.48 -8.35 -0.17
N SER A 60 14.51 -7.44 0.81
CA SER A 60 15.58 -7.41 1.81
C SER A 60 15.45 -8.57 2.82
N PRO A 61 16.55 -9.25 3.18
CA PRO A 61 16.58 -10.20 4.29
C PRO A 61 16.51 -9.51 5.66
N SER A 62 16.60 -8.18 5.74
CA SER A 62 16.57 -7.40 6.98
C SER A 62 15.78 -6.09 6.78
N PRO A 63 14.46 -6.17 6.53
CA PRO A 63 13.64 -5.03 6.14
C PRO A 63 13.66 -3.90 7.17
N ALA A 64 13.75 -4.20 8.46
CA ALA A 64 13.84 -3.17 9.50
C ALA A 64 15.08 -2.26 9.37
N LYS A 65 16.23 -2.83 8.99
CA LYS A 65 17.48 -2.06 8.81
C LYS A 65 17.47 -1.26 7.52
N ASP A 66 16.99 -1.86 6.43
CA ASP A 66 16.86 -1.17 5.17
C ASP A 66 15.77 -0.08 5.24
N MET A 67 14.72 -0.27 6.05
CA MET A 67 13.69 0.73 6.33
C MET A 67 14.28 1.94 7.05
N ASP A 68 15.10 1.75 8.09
CA ASP A 68 15.81 2.86 8.76
C ASP A 68 16.68 3.64 7.78
N ARG A 69 17.31 2.95 6.83
CA ARG A 69 18.14 3.57 5.79
C ARG A 69 17.29 4.31 4.77
N ALA A 70 16.18 3.73 4.33
CA ALA A 70 15.24 4.35 3.40
C ALA A 70 14.60 5.59 4.01
N MET A 71 14.23 5.57 5.30
CA MET A 71 13.63 6.74 6.00
C MET A 71 14.58 7.94 6.11
N LYS A 72 15.89 7.74 5.93
CA LYS A 72 16.87 8.84 5.87
C LYS A 72 16.93 9.52 4.50
N GLU A 73 16.38 8.88 3.47
CA GLU A 73 16.34 9.42 2.12
C GLU A 73 15.12 10.35 1.97
N PRO A 74 15.31 11.63 1.58
CA PRO A 74 14.22 12.59 1.50
C PRO A 74 13.13 12.18 0.50
N ILE A 75 13.51 11.51 -0.60
CA ILE A 75 12.56 11.02 -1.61
C ILE A 75 11.64 9.92 -1.07
N PHE A 76 12.16 9.08 -0.18
CA PHE A 76 11.37 8.02 0.44
C PHE A 76 10.46 8.58 1.53
N LEU A 77 10.94 9.58 2.28
CA LEU A 77 10.11 10.28 3.26
C LEU A 77 8.94 11.02 2.60
N GLU A 78 9.19 11.74 1.49
CA GLU A 78 8.14 12.41 0.72
C GLU A 78 7.11 11.40 0.19
N PHE A 79 7.58 10.27 -0.36
CA PHE A 79 6.72 9.18 -0.79
C PHE A 79 5.85 8.63 0.35
N ALA A 80 6.45 8.37 1.52
CA ALA A 80 5.75 7.86 2.68
C ALA A 80 4.68 8.87 3.18
N ASP A 81 5.01 10.15 3.21
CA ASP A 81 4.09 11.23 3.57
C ASP A 81 2.87 11.28 2.62
N GLN A 82 3.09 11.17 1.30
CA GLN A 82 1.99 11.10 0.33
C GLN A 82 1.13 9.84 0.50
N CYS A 83 1.75 8.68 0.76
CA CYS A 83 1.02 7.45 1.05
C CYS A 83 0.14 7.61 2.31
N LEU A 84 0.70 8.17 3.38
CA LEU A 84 -0.01 8.38 4.64
C LEU A 84 -1.17 9.36 4.47
N LYS A 85 -1.02 10.43 3.69
CA LYS A 85 -2.14 11.34 3.38
C LYS A 85 -3.29 10.61 2.70
N VAL A 86 -3.01 9.75 1.72
CA VAL A 86 -4.07 9.00 1.02
C VAL A 86 -4.72 7.99 1.98
N VAL A 87 -3.92 7.30 2.79
CA VAL A 87 -4.42 6.31 3.76
C VAL A 87 -5.26 6.97 4.85
N ASP A 88 -4.80 8.08 5.43
CA ASP A 88 -5.54 8.85 6.43
C ASP A 88 -6.86 9.32 5.86
N ASN A 89 -6.84 10.01 4.70
CA ASN A 89 -8.05 10.50 4.04
C ASN A 89 -9.07 9.39 3.73
N ASN A 90 -8.62 8.18 3.39
CA ASN A 90 -9.52 7.03 3.17
C ASN A 90 -9.99 6.40 4.50
N SER A 91 -9.18 6.43 5.55
CA SER A 91 -9.54 5.95 6.89
C SER A 91 -10.58 6.85 7.55
N GLN A 92 -10.46 8.19 7.41
CA GLN A 92 -11.44 9.14 7.93
C GLN A 92 -12.83 8.98 7.29
N VAL A 93 -12.91 8.46 6.05
CA VAL A 93 -14.19 8.21 5.36
C VAL A 93 -14.94 7.03 5.97
N LYS A 94 -14.27 6.08 6.63
CA LYS A 94 -14.92 4.97 7.37
C LYS A 94 -15.27 5.31 8.83
N ALA A 95 -14.64 6.32 9.44
CA ALA A 95 -14.96 6.73 10.83
C ALA A 95 -15.92 7.95 10.93
N GLY A 96 -16.27 8.58 9.81
CA GLY A 96 -16.75 9.97 9.81
C GLY A 96 -18.00 10.30 9.00
N ILE A 97 -18.92 9.38 8.73
CA ILE A 97 -20.31 9.80 8.49
C ILE A 97 -20.90 10.21 9.84
N ASN A 98 -20.58 11.44 10.28
CA ASN A 98 -21.43 12.17 11.20
C ASN A 98 -21.35 13.68 10.93
N VAL A 99 -21.57 14.07 9.68
CA VAL A 99 -22.21 15.35 9.39
C VAL A 99 -23.73 15.15 9.40
N LYS A 100 -24.30 14.82 10.57
CA LYS A 100 -25.73 15.04 10.78
C LYS A 100 -25.93 16.50 11.16
N ASN A 101 -26.08 17.29 10.09
CA ASN A 101 -27.23 18.14 9.81
C ASN A 101 -27.78 19.10 10.89
N THR A 102 -28.25 20.24 10.35
CA THR A 102 -29.32 21.14 10.82
C THR A 102 -29.04 22.14 11.93
N GLY A 103 -29.23 23.44 11.62
CA GLY A 103 -29.61 24.49 12.56
C GLY A 103 -28.95 25.83 12.30
#